data_AF-A0A164LBT0-F1
#
_entry.id   AF-A0A164LBT0-F1
#
_cell.length_a   1.000
_cell.length_b   1.000
_cell.length_c   1.000
_cell.angle_alpha   90.00
_cell.angle_beta   90.00
_cell.angle_gamma   90.00
#
_symmetry.space_group_name_H-M   'P 1'
#
loop_
_entity.id
_entity.type
_entity.pdbx_description
1 polymer ?
#
loop_
_entity_poly.entity_id
_entity_poly.type
_entity_poly.pdbx_seq_one_letter_code
_entity_poly.pdbx_strand_id
1 'polypeptide(L)'
;MCRAMAYRWAPGRAAKAGLSIVNAPGTIDAGYRGEVKVCLINLDPRTPIEIRRGDRIAQLIVQRIELVDFECVEQLEEAERGTGGFGSSGGHSSLA
;
A
#
# COMPACT_ATOMS: atom_id res chain seq x y z
N MET A 1 -2.63 6.03 -21.14
CA MET A 1 -2.60 7.19 -20.22
C MET A 1 -2.50 6.64 -18.79
N CYS A 2 -1.62 7.12 -17.92
CA CYS A 2 -1.56 6.66 -16.52
C CYS A 2 -2.86 7.02 -15.80
N ARG A 3 -3.48 6.07 -15.11
CA ARG A 3 -4.82 6.23 -14.50
C ARG A 3 -4.87 6.01 -12.99
N ALA A 4 -3.77 5.66 -12.35
CA ALA A 4 -3.67 5.71 -10.90
C ALA A 4 -2.29 6.20 -10.46
N MET A 5 -2.29 6.91 -9.34
CA MET A 5 -1.07 7.22 -8.62
C MET A 5 -1.19 6.59 -7.24
N ALA A 6 -0.10 6.04 -6.75
CA ALA A 6 -0.01 5.50 -5.40
C ALA A 6 1.14 6.19 -4.67
N TYR A 7 0.94 6.56 -3.41
CA TYR A 7 2.04 6.99 -2.56
C TYR A 7 2.37 5.94 -1.51
N ARG A 8 3.66 5.75 -1.26
CA ARG A 8 4.16 4.83 -0.23
C ARG A 8 5.19 5.54 0.64
N TRP A 9 5.54 4.90 1.76
CA TRP A 9 6.58 5.40 2.64
C TRP A 9 7.90 5.56 1.88
N ALA A 10 8.67 6.58 2.23
CA ALA A 10 10.02 6.74 1.71
C ALA A 10 10.94 5.71 2.40
N PRO A 11 11.60 4.79 1.69
CA PRO A 11 12.41 3.70 2.26
C PRO A 11 13.71 4.17 2.96
N GLY A 12 13.85 5.48 3.21
CA GLY A 12 14.99 6.08 3.91
C GLY A 12 14.80 6.14 5.44
N ARG A 13 15.29 7.21 6.06
CA ARG A 13 15.29 7.43 7.53
C ARG A 13 13.91 7.23 8.18
N ALA A 14 12.82 7.51 7.46
CA ALA A 14 11.45 7.34 7.92
C ALA A 14 11.12 5.88 8.33
N ALA A 15 11.46 4.90 7.48
CA ALA A 15 11.22 3.48 7.80
C ALA A 15 12.06 2.99 8.98
N LYS A 16 13.27 3.55 9.17
CA LYS A 16 14.14 3.22 10.31
C LYS A 16 13.68 3.84 11.64
N ALA A 17 12.86 4.89 11.57
CA ALA A 17 12.39 5.64 12.74
C ALA A 17 10.95 5.27 13.15
N GLY A 18 10.34 4.25 12.53
CA GLY A 18 8.94 3.88 12.81
C GLY A 18 7.89 4.77 12.14
N LEU A 19 8.28 5.70 11.25
CA LEU A 19 7.32 6.49 10.48
C LEU A 19 6.71 5.64 9.37
N SER A 20 5.39 5.51 9.39
CA SER A 20 4.61 4.79 8.39
C SER A 20 3.44 5.65 7.89
N ILE A 21 2.64 5.08 7.00
CA ILE A 21 1.45 5.68 6.42
C ILE A 21 0.29 4.71 6.64
N VAL A 22 -0.78 5.18 7.27
CA VAL A 22 -1.92 4.33 7.68
C VAL A 22 -2.59 3.64 6.49
N ASN A 23 -2.74 4.36 5.39
CA ASN A 23 -3.41 3.87 4.19
C ASN A 23 -2.42 3.41 3.11
N ALA A 24 -1.20 3.00 3.47
CA ALA A 24 -0.20 2.59 2.48
C ALA A 24 -0.57 1.25 1.80
N PRO A 25 -0.39 1.15 0.47
CA PRO A 25 -0.13 2.24 -0.47
C PRO A 25 -1.38 3.12 -0.65
N GLY A 26 -1.22 4.44 -0.52
CA GLY A 26 -2.34 5.36 -0.65
C GLY A 26 -2.69 5.60 -2.10
N THR A 27 -3.91 5.22 -2.50
CA THR A 27 -4.40 5.35 -3.88
C THR A 27 -4.94 6.75 -4.15
N ILE A 28 -4.57 7.32 -5.29
CA ILE A 28 -5.08 8.60 -5.81
C ILE A 28 -5.73 8.33 -7.17
N ASP A 29 -7.01 8.65 -7.26
CA ASP A 29 -7.82 8.48 -8.48
C ASP A 29 -7.38 9.42 -9.62
N ALA A 30 -7.52 8.96 -10.86
CA ALA A 30 -7.22 9.75 -12.06
C ALA A 30 -7.96 11.11 -12.11
N GLY A 31 -9.16 11.18 -11.53
CA GLY A 31 -9.99 12.37 -11.49
C GLY A 31 -9.63 13.37 -10.39
N TYR A 32 -8.79 12.99 -9.41
CA TYR A 32 -8.49 13.83 -8.27
C TYR A 32 -7.69 15.07 -8.69
N ARG A 33 -8.11 16.25 -8.22
CA ARG A 33 -7.46 17.56 -8.47
C ARG A 33 -7.18 18.34 -7.19
N GLY A 34 -7.50 17.77 -6.03
CA GLY A 34 -7.24 18.38 -4.74
C GLY A 34 -5.76 18.26 -4.32
N GLU A 35 -5.46 18.83 -3.16
CA GLU A 35 -4.16 18.67 -2.52
C GLU A 35 -3.94 17.23 -2.05
N VAL A 36 -2.82 16.62 -2.44
CA VAL A 36 -2.44 15.30 -1.96
C VAL A 36 -2.00 15.38 -0.51
N LYS A 37 -2.69 14.66 0.36
CA LYS A 37 -2.36 14.54 1.79
C LYS A 37 -1.79 13.16 2.10
N VAL A 38 -0.92 13.10 3.11
CA VAL A 38 -0.27 11.85 3.56
C VAL A 38 -0.68 11.56 4.99
N CYS A 39 -1.38 10.44 5.21
CA CYS A 39 -1.82 10.00 6.54
C CYS A 39 -0.67 9.33 7.31
N LEU A 40 0.24 10.13 7.83
CA LEU A 40 1.40 9.66 8.58
C LEU A 40 1.01 9.10 9.95
N ILE A 41 1.69 8.02 10.35
CA ILE A 41 1.58 7.42 11.69
C ILE A 41 2.97 7.11 12.23
N ASN A 42 3.18 7.40 13.51
CA ASN A 42 4.35 6.95 14.24
C ASN A 42 4.04 5.59 14.89
N LEU A 43 4.75 4.55 14.48
CA LEU A 43 4.64 3.21 15.06
C LEU A 43 5.69 2.95 16.16
N ASP A 44 6.62 3.89 16.40
CA ASP A 44 7.54 3.81 17.52
C ASP A 44 6.78 4.16 18.82
N PRO A 45 6.71 3.24 19.80
CA PRO A 45 5.95 3.46 21.03
C PRO A 45 6.64 4.41 22.02
N ARG A 46 7.89 4.80 21.76
CA ARG A 46 8.75 5.52 22.71
C ARG A 46 9.28 6.84 22.16
N THR A 47 9.61 6.88 20.88
CA THR A 47 10.33 8.00 20.27
C THR A 47 9.39 8.87 19.44
N PRO A 48 9.17 10.15 19.80
CA PRO A 48 8.45 11.09 18.95
C PRO A 48 9.19 11.36 17.63
N ILE A 49 8.44 11.64 16.57
CA ILE A 49 8.99 12.01 15.26
C ILE A 49 8.63 13.46 14.97
N GLU A 50 9.63 14.32 14.83
CA GLU A 50 9.47 15.68 14.34
C GLU A 50 9.52 15.72 12.81
N ILE A 51 8.58 16.41 12.20
CA ILE A 51 8.54 16.64 10.75
C ILE A 51 8.58 18.14 10.52
N ARG A 52 9.48 18.57 9.64
CA ARG A 52 9.66 19.97 9.27
C ARG A 52 9.28 20.18 7.81
N ARG A 53 8.87 21.41 7.51
CA ARG A 53 8.57 21.80 6.12
C ARG A 53 9.82 21.58 5.25
N GLY A 54 9.63 20.88 4.13
CA GLY A 54 10.71 20.49 3.22
C GLY A 54 11.20 19.06 3.42
N ASP A 55 10.80 18.38 4.51
CA ASP A 55 11.12 16.97 4.70
C ASP A 55 10.41 16.11 3.65
N ARG A 56 11.16 15.14 3.12
CA ARG A 56 10.63 14.15 2.17
C ARG A 56 9.97 13.01 2.96
N ILE A 57 8.65 13.10 3.13
CA ILE A 57 7.86 12.19 3.98
C ILE A 57 7.24 10.99 3.25
N ALA A 58 7.10 11.07 1.93
CA ALA A 58 6.53 10.01 1.09
C ALA A 58 7.11 10.08 -0.31
N GLN A 59 6.86 9.03 -1.10
CA GLN A 59 7.16 9.01 -2.53
C GLN A 59 5.90 8.70 -3.31
N LEU A 60 5.74 9.35 -4.47
CA LEU A 60 4.65 9.12 -5.40
C LEU A 60 5.13 8.18 -6.52
N ILE A 61 4.31 7.20 -6.85
CA ILE A 61 4.53 6.24 -7.93
C ILE A 61 3.32 6.33 -8.86
N VAL A 62 3.59 6.42 -10.15
CA VAL A 62 2.56 6.43 -11.19
C VAL A 62 2.56 5.07 -11.89
N GLN A 63 1.41 4.42 -11.94
CA GLN A 63 1.28 3.10 -12.58
C GLN A 63 0.08 3.06 -13.54
N ARG A 64 0.14 2.11 -14.46
CA ARG A 64 -1.03 1.73 -15.25
C ARG A 64 -1.88 0.79 -14.40
N ILE A 65 -3.19 1.00 -14.45
CA ILE A 65 -4.17 0.12 -13.84
C ILE A 65 -5.13 -0.32 -14.94
N GLU A 66 -5.58 -1.57 -14.86
CA GLU A 66 -6.63 -2.09 -15.71
C GLU A 66 -7.99 -1.72 -15.11
N LEU A 67 -8.90 -1.25 -15.96
CA LEU A 67 -10.29 -1.05 -15.58
C LEU A 67 -11.03 -2.32 -15.98
N VAL A 68 -11.39 -3.11 -14.98
CA VAL A 68 -12.00 -4.43 -15.20
C VAL A 68 -13.51 -4.30 -15.30
N ASP A 69 -14.07 -4.97 -16.30
CA ASP A 69 -15.50 -5.28 -16.35
C ASP A 69 -15.69 -6.68 -15.78
N PHE A 70 -16.55 -6.81 -14.76
CA PHE A 70 -16.81 -8.09 -14.12
C PHE A 70 -17.82 -8.91 -14.93
N GLU A 71 -17.50 -10.18 -15.17
CA GLU A 71 -18.42 -11.17 -15.75
C GLU A 71 -18.88 -12.14 -14.65
N CYS A 72 -20.20 -12.33 -14.53
CA CYS A 72 -20.79 -13.23 -13.54
C CYS A 72 -20.90 -14.64 -14.11
N VAL A 73 -20.33 -15.62 -13.42
CA VAL A 73 -20.34 -17.04 -13.81
C VAL A 73 -20.74 -17.92 -12.62
N GLU A 74 -21.30 -19.10 -12.89
CA GLU A 74 -21.71 -20.03 -11.83
C GLU A 74 -20.51 -20.65 -11.09
N GLN A 75 -19.40 -20.91 -11.80
CA GLN A 75 -18.20 -21.50 -11.22
C GLN A 75 -16.94 -21.07 -12.00
N LEU A 76 -15.83 -20.86 -11.28
CA LEU A 76 -14.50 -20.63 -11.84
C LEU A 76 -13.77 -21.97 -12.05
N GLU A 77 -12.85 -22.03 -13.02
CA GLU A 77 -11.97 -23.19 -13.21
C GLU A 77 -11.06 -23.44 -12.00
N GLU A 78 -10.69 -24.70 -11.77
CA GLU A 78 -9.78 -25.07 -10.68
C GLU A 78 -8.36 -24.56 -10.95
N ALA A 79 -7.77 -23.90 -9.97
CA ALA A 79 -6.38 -23.45 -10.00
C ALA A 79 -5.53 -24.24 -9.00
N GLU A 80 -4.24 -24.41 -9.27
CA GLU A 80 -3.28 -25.12 -8.40
C GLU A 80 -3.25 -24.55 -6.97
N ARG A 81 -3.45 -23.23 -6.81
CA ARG A 81 -3.53 -22.57 -5.50
C ARG A 81 -4.87 -22.80 -4.78
N GLY A 82 -5.94 -23.09 -5.52
CA GLY A 82 -7.30 -23.24 -4.99
C GLY A 82 -7.71 -22.10 -4.06
N THR A 83 -8.29 -22.47 -2.91
CA THR A 83 -8.69 -21.54 -1.83
C THR A 83 -7.56 -21.21 -0.84
N GLY A 84 -6.34 -21.68 -1.08
CA GLY A 84 -5.20 -21.43 -0.21
C GLY A 84 -4.83 -19.95 -0.10
N GLY A 85 -4.66 -19.45 1.12
CA GLY A 85 -4.28 -18.07 1.43
C GLY A 85 -3.68 -17.96 2.84
N PHE A 86 -3.32 -16.74 3.26
CA PHE A 86 -2.90 -16.45 4.65
C PHE A 86 -1.77 -17.33 5.22
N GLY A 87 -0.79 -17.70 4.39
CA GLY A 87 0.32 -18.55 4.83
C GLY A 87 0.13 -20.04 4.59
N SER A 88 -0.84 -20.43 3.76
CA SER A 88 -1.09 -21.83 3.34
C SER A 88 0.11 -22.56 2.72
N SER A 89 1.16 -21.82 2.29
CA SER A 89 2.43 -22.39 1.82
C SER A 89 3.42 -22.72 2.94
N GLY A 90 3.06 -22.45 4.21
CA GLY A 90 3.94 -22.59 5.37
C GLY A 90 5.14 -21.62 5.34
N GLY A 91 6.23 -22.02 5.98
CA GLY A 91 7.50 -21.27 6.00
C GLY A 91 7.76 -20.44 7.26
N HIS A 92 6.87 -20.51 8.25
CA HIS A 92 7.08 -19.92 9.57
C HIS A 92 6.43 -20.82 10.63
N SER A 93 7.05 -20.96 11.80
CA SER A 93 6.59 -21.87 12.87
C SER A 93 5.19 -21.56 13.41
N SER A 94 4.68 -20.35 13.16
CA SER A 94 3.34 -19.91 13.54
C SER A 94 2.29 -20.08 12.45
N LEU A 95 2.66 -20.55 11.26
CA LEU A 95 1.76 -20.83 10.15
C LEU A 95 1.58 -22.35 10.09
N ALA A 96 0.48 -22.82 10.66
CA ALA A 96 0.04 -24.22 10.56
C ALA A 96 -0.85 -24.41 9.33
#